data_AF-A0A2S0HSM0-F1
#
_entry.id   AF-A0A2S0HSM0-F1
#
_cell.length_a   1.000
_cell.length_b   1.000
_cell.length_c   1.000
_cell.angle_alpha   90.00
_cell.angle_beta   90.00
_cell.angle_gamma   90.00
#
_symmetry.space_group_name_H-M   'P 1'
#
loop_
_entity.id
_entity.type
_entity.pdbx_description
1 polymer ?
#
loop_
_entity_poly.entity_id
_entity_poly.type
_entity_poly.pdbx_seq_one_letter_code
_entity_poly.pdbx_strand_id
1 'polypeptide(L)'
;MDLNKENRENKYLRAKERVEEIKKFYTSLILYSLFIGFLAALNYYTNEWRYMWFLWAAFGWGIALFFQAAKAFRWNPFLSKDWEEKKMKEFLEEEDKKNQWN
;
A
#
# COMPACT_ATOMS: atom_id res chain seq x y z
N MET A 1 -27.99 -19.45 -9.92
CA MET A 1 -27.36 -18.46 -9.04
C MET A 1 -26.67 -17.42 -9.91
N ASP A 2 -26.97 -16.14 -9.72
CA ASP A 2 -26.64 -15.06 -10.65
C ASP A 2 -25.13 -14.73 -10.68
N LEU A 3 -24.45 -15.15 -11.75
CA LEU A 3 -23.08 -14.73 -12.12
C LEU A 3 -22.85 -13.20 -12.08
N ASN A 4 -23.92 -12.41 -12.19
CA ASN A 4 -23.87 -10.96 -12.15
C ASN A 4 -23.74 -10.40 -10.72
N LYS A 5 -24.21 -11.13 -9.69
CA LYS A 5 -24.11 -10.69 -8.30
C LYS A 5 -22.69 -10.90 -7.77
N GLU A 6 -22.11 -12.06 -8.05
CA GLU A 6 -20.73 -12.40 -7.70
C GLU A 6 -19.70 -11.49 -8.38
N ASN A 7 -19.88 -11.19 -9.67
CA ASN A 7 -19.03 -10.23 -10.39
C ASN A 7 -19.09 -8.80 -9.81
N ARG A 8 -20.27 -8.38 -9.33
CA ARG A 8 -20.44 -7.06 -8.71
C ARG A 8 -19.80 -6.99 -7.33
N GLU A 9 -19.98 -8.02 -6.51
CA GLU A 9 -19.35 -8.11 -5.19
C GLU A 9 -17.82 -8.16 -5.30
N ASN A 10 -17.27 -8.93 -6.24
CA ASN A 10 -15.83 -8.98 -6.49
C ASN A 10 -15.26 -7.62 -6.95
N LYS A 11 -15.96 -6.90 -7.84
CA LYS A 11 -15.54 -5.54 -8.23
C LYS A 11 -15.57 -4.56 -7.06
N TYR A 12 -16.57 -4.70 -6.18
CA TYR A 12 -16.71 -3.86 -4.99
C TYR A 12 -15.61 -4.13 -3.96
N LEU A 13 -15.29 -5.41 -3.72
CA LEU A 13 -14.22 -5.83 -2.81
C LEU A 13 -12.87 -5.27 -3.27
N ARG A 14 -12.55 -5.43 -4.55
CA ARG A 14 -11.31 -4.92 -5.16
C ARG A 14 -11.23 -3.39 -5.11
N ALA A 15 -12.35 -2.69 -5.26
CA ALA A 15 -12.38 -1.24 -5.13
C ALA A 15 -12.14 -0.80 -3.67
N LYS A 16 -12.71 -1.53 -2.70
CA LYS A 16 -12.55 -1.27 -1.28
C LYS A 16 -11.11 -1.49 -0.82
N GLU A 17 -10.48 -2.59 -1.22
CA GLU A 17 -9.07 -2.89 -0.94
C GLU A 17 -8.15 -1.77 -1.44
N ARG A 18 -8.37 -1.26 -2.66
CA ARG A 18 -7.60 -0.12 -3.20
C ARG A 18 -7.70 1.11 -2.32
N VAL A 19 -8.91 1.45 -1.87
CA VAL A 19 -9.13 2.61 -1.00
C VAL A 19 -8.44 2.42 0.35
N GLU A 20 -8.46 1.20 0.88
CA GLU A 20 -7.85 0.86 2.17
C GLU A 20 -6.32 0.93 2.13
N GLU A 21 -5.68 0.42 1.07
CA GLU A 21 -4.24 0.54 0.85
C GLU A 21 -3.79 2.01 0.71
N ILE A 22 -4.53 2.78 -0.08
CA ILE A 22 -4.27 4.21 -0.26
C ILE A 22 -4.43 4.93 1.07
N LYS A 23 -5.51 4.67 1.82
CA LYS A 23 -5.72 5.27 3.15
C LYS A 23 -4.56 4.98 4.09
N LYS A 24 -4.11 3.73 4.15
CA LYS A 24 -3.00 3.31 5.01
C LYS A 24 -1.71 4.07 4.66
N PHE A 25 -1.42 4.23 3.38
CA PHE A 25 -0.29 5.03 2.92
C PHE A 25 -0.43 6.51 3.31
N TYR A 26 -1.58 7.13 3.07
CA TYR A 26 -1.80 8.53 3.43
C TYR A 26 -1.69 8.77 4.94
N THR A 27 -2.19 7.86 5.77
CA THR A 27 -2.03 7.95 7.23
C THR A 27 -0.56 7.95 7.63
N SER A 28 0.24 7.05 7.06
CA SER A 28 1.69 7.00 7.34
C SER A 28 2.43 8.23 6.79
N LEU A 29 2.04 8.75 5.63
CA LEU A 29 2.59 9.98 5.05
C LEU A 29 2.30 11.21 5.91
N ILE A 30 1.06 11.36 6.40
CA ILE A 30 0.67 12.48 7.26
C ILE A 30 1.47 12.43 8.57
N LEU A 31 1.55 11.25 9.21
CA LEU A 31 2.32 11.07 10.44
C LEU A 31 3.80 11.43 10.22
N TYR A 32 4.40 10.99 9.11
CA TYR A 32 5.77 11.36 8.75
C TYR A 32 5.94 12.86 8.54
N SER A 33 5.07 13.50 7.76
CA SER A 33 5.14 14.95 7.52
C SER A 33 5.04 15.75 8.81
N LEU A 34 4.17 15.33 9.73
CA LEU A 34 4.08 15.93 11.07
C LEU A 34 5.36 15.71 11.89
N PHE A 35 5.91 14.48 11.88
CA PHE A 35 7.14 14.17 12.59
C PHE A 35 8.34 14.97 12.07
N ILE A 36 8.54 15.01 10.76
CA ILE A 36 9.63 15.78 10.14
C ILE A 36 9.44 17.27 10.34
N GLY A 37 8.21 17.79 10.23
CA GLY A 37 7.91 19.19 10.54
C GLY A 37 8.22 19.54 11.99
N PHE A 38 7.85 18.68 12.93
CA PHE A 38 8.18 18.84 14.34
C PHE A 38 9.70 18.79 14.60
N LEU A 39 10.41 17.84 13.98
CA LEU A 39 11.86 17.72 14.05
C LEU A 39 12.57 18.95 13.45
N ALA A 40 12.07 19.49 12.34
CA ALA A 40 12.59 20.70 11.72
C ALA A 40 12.38 21.92 12.63
N ALA A 41 11.22 22.05 13.26
CA ALA A 41 10.93 23.11 14.24
C ALA A 41 11.84 23.01 15.47
N LEU A 42 12.06 21.79 16.00
CA LEU A 42 13.01 21.55 17.08
C LEU A 42 14.45 21.88 16.66
N ASN A 43 14.86 21.49 15.45
CA ASN A 43 16.19 21.82 14.93
C ASN A 43 16.42 23.33 14.85
N TYR A 44 15.41 24.08 14.38
CA TYR A 44 15.42 25.53 14.36
C TYR A 44 15.58 26.11 15.77
N TYR A 45 14.78 25.65 16.73
CA TYR A 45 14.78 26.18 18.09
C TYR A 45 16.05 25.83 18.88
N THR A 46 16.64 24.66 18.64
CA THR A 46 17.76 24.15 19.47
C THR A 46 19.13 24.58 18.95
N ASN A 47 19.30 24.71 17.63
CA ASN A 47 20.63 24.85 17.03
C ASN A 47 20.75 25.93 15.94
N GLU A 48 19.70 26.72 15.68
CA GLU A 48 19.71 27.78 14.65
C GLU A 48 20.32 27.32 13.31
N TRP A 49 20.07 26.06 12.92
CA TRP A 49 20.53 25.44 11.67
C TRP A 49 22.04 25.10 11.59
N ARG A 50 22.81 25.21 12.66
CA ARG A 50 24.23 24.78 12.68
C ARG A 50 24.43 23.29 12.43
N TYR A 51 23.47 22.45 12.79
CA TYR A 51 23.57 21.00 12.61
C TYR A 51 22.21 20.40 12.25
N MET A 52 22.01 20.12 10.95
CA MET A 52 20.76 19.63 10.37
C MET A 52 20.57 18.12 10.61
N TRP A 53 20.60 17.70 11.87
CA TRP A 53 20.48 16.28 12.23
C TRP A 53 19.12 15.67 11.84
N PHE A 54 18.08 16.50 11.68
CA PHE A 54 16.77 16.06 11.22
C PHE A 54 16.81 15.44 9.82
N LEU A 55 17.82 15.77 8.99
CA LEU A 55 18.01 15.16 7.67
C LEU A 55 18.31 13.66 7.78
N TRP A 56 19.05 13.22 8.80
CA TRP A 56 19.30 11.80 9.03
C TRP A 56 18.03 11.06 9.44
N ALA A 57 17.21 11.69 10.30
CA ALA A 57 15.90 11.14 10.67
C ALA A 57 14.96 11.08 9.46
N ALA A 58 14.93 12.15 8.63
CA ALA A 58 14.19 12.21 7.38
C ALA A 58 14.65 11.15 6.38
N PHE A 59 15.95 10.91 6.25
CA PHE A 59 16.48 9.88 5.35
C PHE A 59 16.06 8.47 5.79
N GLY A 60 16.23 8.13 7.06
CA GLY A 60 15.87 6.81 7.59
C GLY A 60 14.37 6.52 7.46
N TRP A 61 13.52 7.48 7.85
CA TRP A 61 12.07 7.34 7.73
C TRP A 61 11.56 7.48 6.29
N GLY A 62 12.22 8.29 5.47
CA GLY A 62 11.90 8.47 4.05
C GLY A 62 12.04 7.17 3.26
N ILE A 63 13.05 6.36 3.57
CA ILE A 63 13.22 5.02 2.97
C ILE A 63 12.04 4.10 3.35
N ALA A 64 11.64 4.07 4.62
CA ALA A 64 10.50 3.26 5.07
C ALA A 64 9.19 3.69 4.38
N LEU A 65 8.99 5.01 4.21
CA LEU A 65 7.87 5.57 3.48
C LEU A 65 7.91 5.23 1.99
N PHE A 66 9.09 5.24 1.38
CA PHE A 66 9.28 4.85 -0.02
C PHE A 66 8.88 3.39 -0.25
N PHE A 67 9.24 2.47 0.65
CA PHE A 67 8.78 1.09 0.58
C PHE A 67 7.26 0.95 0.78
N GLN A 68 6.67 1.72 1.70
CA GLN A 68 5.21 1.75 1.86
C GLN A 68 4.50 2.34 0.63
N ALA A 69 5.06 3.39 0.02
CA ALA A 69 4.56 3.99 -1.21
C ALA A 69 4.63 2.98 -2.37
N ALA A 70 5.78 2.34 -2.56
CA ALA A 70 5.97 1.33 -3.58
C ALA A 70 4.96 0.18 -3.45
N LYS A 71 4.66 -0.23 -2.21
CA LYS A 71 3.61 -1.22 -1.92
C LYS A 71 2.20 -0.70 -2.22
N ALA A 72 1.85 0.49 -1.74
CA ALA A 72 0.51 1.07 -1.89
C ALA A 72 0.16 1.46 -3.34
N PHE A 73 1.15 1.92 -4.10
CA PHE A 73 0.99 2.17 -5.53
C PHE A 73 1.18 0.92 -6.38
N ARG A 74 1.43 -0.24 -5.75
CA ARG A 74 1.74 -1.51 -6.42
C ARG A 74 2.76 -1.33 -7.54
N TRP A 75 3.81 -0.55 -7.27
CA TRP A 75 4.93 -0.34 -8.19
C TRP A 75 5.84 -1.57 -8.17
N ASN A 76 5.27 -2.75 -8.43
CA ASN A 76 6.03 -3.96 -8.67
C ASN A 76 6.09 -4.16 -10.18
N PRO A 77 7.19 -3.83 -10.86
CA PRO A 77 7.34 -4.13 -12.29
C PRO A 77 7.25 -5.64 -12.59
N PHE A 78 7.28 -6.50 -11.56
CA PHE A 78 7.26 -7.96 -11.68
C PHE A 78 5.93 -8.65 -11.31
N LEU A 79 5.01 -8.01 -10.58
CA LEU A 79 3.67 -8.57 -10.27
C LEU A 79 2.59 -7.66 -10.85
N SER A 80 2.42 -7.74 -12.17
CA SER A 80 1.25 -7.18 -12.83
C SER A 80 -0.01 -7.79 -12.21
N LYS A 81 -1.06 -6.98 -12.02
CA LYS A 81 -2.41 -7.43 -11.64
C LYS A 81 -2.88 -8.65 -12.44
N ASP A 82 -2.44 -8.75 -13.69
CA ASP A 82 -2.65 -9.91 -14.55
C ASP A 82 -2.18 -11.24 -13.96
N TRP A 83 -1.04 -11.29 -13.26
CA TRP A 83 -0.55 -12.54 -12.68
C TRP A 83 -1.41 -12.99 -11.49
N GLU A 84 -1.77 -12.07 -10.60
CA GLU A 84 -2.65 -12.36 -9.48
C GLU A 84 -4.05 -12.78 -9.96
N GLU A 85 -4.59 -12.06 -10.95
CA GLU A 85 -5.90 -12.35 -11.51
C GLU A 85 -5.92 -13.68 -12.26
N LYS A 86 -4.83 -14.03 -12.96
CA LYS A 86 -4.67 -15.33 -13.62
C LYS A 86 -4.53 -16.47 -12.62
N LYS A 87 -3.76 -16.30 -11.54
CA LYS A 87 -3.60 -17.33 -10.51
C LYS A 87 -4.88 -17.57 -9.71
N MET A 88 -5.60 -16.51 -9.38
CA MET A 88 -6.89 -16.63 -8.70
C MET A 88 -7.94 -17.34 -9.56
N LYS A 89 -7.92 -17.10 -10.88
CA LYS A 89 -8.79 -17.81 -11.82
C LYS A 89 -8.43 -19.29 -11.95
N GLU A 90 -7.14 -19.63 -11.98
CA GLU A 90 -6.67 -21.02 -11.93
C GLU A 90 -7.11 -21.73 -10.64
N PHE A 91 -7.00 -21.08 -9.48
CA PHE A 91 -7.44 -21.66 -8.21
C PHE A 91 -8.95 -21.93 -8.16
N LEU A 92 -9.77 -20.99 -8.64
CA LEU A 92 -11.22 -21.16 -8.72
C LEU A 92 -11.62 -22.29 -9.68
N GLU A 93 -10.96 -22.40 -10.85
CA GLU A 93 -11.20 -23.51 -11.79
C GLU A 93 -10.75 -24.87 -11.25
N GLU A 94 -9.68 -24.92 -10.45
CA GLU A 94 -9.23 -26.15 -9.77
C GLU A 94 -10.22 -26.58 -8.67
N GLU A 95 -10.78 -25.65 -7.90
CA GLU A 95 -11.81 -25.97 -6.89
C GLU A 95 -13.13 -26.44 -7.53
N ASP A 96 -13.60 -25.80 -8.60
CA ASP A 96 -14.81 -26.21 -9.32
C ASP A 96 -14.65 -27.60 -9.95
N LYS A 97 -13.48 -27.88 -10.55
CA LYS A 97 -13.18 -29.22 -11.07
C LYS A 97 -13.13 -30.26 -9.97
N LYS A 98 -12.60 -29.95 -8.79
CA LYS A 98 -12.51 -30.89 -7.68
C LYS A 98 -13.89 -31.23 -7.09
N ASN A 99 -14.82 -30.27 -7.06
CA ASN A 99 -16.18 -30.48 -6.58
C ASN A 99 -17.09 -31.23 -7.58
N GLN A 100 -16.77 -31.24 -8.88
CA GLN A 100 -17.51 -32.03 -9.88
C GLN A 100 -17.18 -33.53 -9.89
N TRP A 101 -16.07 -33.93 -9.27
CA TRP A 101 -15.59 -35.32 -9.25
C TRP A 101 -15.95 -36.08 -7.96
N ASN A 102 -16.75 -35.48 -7.07
CA ASN A 102 -17.18 -36.03 -5.79
C ASN A 102 -18.71 -36.03 -5.69
#